data_AF-A0A3T0HV45-F1
#
_entry.id   AF-A0A3T0HV45-F1
#
_cell.length_a   1.000
_cell.length_b   1.000
_cell.length_c   1.000
_cell.angle_alpha   90.00
_cell.angle_beta   90.00
_cell.angle_gamma   90.00
#
_symmetry.space_group_name_H-M   'P 1'
#
loop_
_entity.id
_entity.type
_entity.pdbx_description
1 polymer ?
#
loop_
_entity_poly.entity_id
_entity_poly.type
_entity_poly.pdbx_seq_one_letter_code
_entity_poly.pdbx_strand_id
1 'polypeptide(L)' 'METGKQVRLTAAEITSLWASYMNDSGISCKLKYFLSTVEDEEIKPLIKHGLELAQGNVKTLAEIFNKEKYPIP' A
#
# COMPACT_ATOMS: atom_id res chain seq x y z
N MET A 1 -36.46 -3.33 9.33
CA MET A 1 -35.31 -3.95 8.63
C MET A 1 -34.08 -3.30 9.23
N GLU A 2 -33.33 -4.02 10.06
CA GLU A 2 -32.11 -3.47 10.67
C GLU A 2 -31.09 -3.18 9.57
N THR A 3 -30.68 -1.93 9.46
CA THR A 3 -29.63 -1.47 8.56
C THR A 3 -28.34 -2.23 8.89
N GLY A 4 -27.78 -2.93 7.90
CA GLY A 4 -26.63 -3.82 8.06
C GLY A 4 -25.49 -3.18 8.84
N LYS A 5 -25.20 -3.74 10.02
CA LYS A 5 -24.16 -3.26 10.94
C LYS A 5 -22.81 -3.33 10.24
N GLN A 6 -22.18 -2.18 9.97
CA GLN A 6 -20.85 -2.13 9.37
C GLN A 6 -19.86 -2.75 10.37
N VAL A 7 -19.33 -3.93 10.03
CA VAL A 7 -18.37 -4.66 10.88
C VAL A 7 -17.06 -3.87 10.88
N ARG A 8 -16.58 -3.53 12.09
CA ARG A 8 -15.30 -2.85 12.30
C ARG A 8 -14.15 -3.84 12.12
N LEU A 9 -13.05 -3.34 11.59
CA LEU A 9 -11.79 -4.09 11.59
C LEU A 9 -11.32 -4.35 13.03
N THR A 10 -10.82 -5.56 13.26
CA THR A 10 -10.19 -5.97 14.51
C THR A 10 -8.79 -5.36 14.63
N ALA A 11 -8.24 -5.33 15.84
CA ALA A 11 -6.88 -4.86 16.07
C ALA A 11 -5.82 -5.64 15.26
N ALA A 12 -6.04 -6.94 15.06
CA ALA A 12 -5.15 -7.79 14.26
C ALA A 12 -5.18 -7.40 12.77
N GLU A 13 -6.36 -7.12 12.22
CA GLU A 13 -6.51 -6.65 10.85
C GLU A 13 -5.90 -5.27 10.66
N ILE A 14 -6.16 -4.32 11.57
CA ILE A 14 -5.53 -2.98 11.54
C ILE A 14 -4.00 -3.07 11.59
N THR A 15 -3.44 -3.91 12.46
CA THR A 15 -1.99 -4.09 12.57
C THR A 15 -1.39 -4.64 11.28
N SER A 16 -2.09 -5.57 10.63
CA SER A 16 -1.65 -6.17 9.37
C SER A 16 -1.66 -5.14 8.24
N LEU A 17 -2.72 -4.32 8.16
CA LEU A 17 -2.80 -3.21 7.20
C LEU A 17 -1.72 -2.15 7.44
N TRP A 18 -1.41 -1.86 8.71
CA TRP A 18 -0.36 -0.91 9.09
C TRP A 18 1.01 -1.37 8.59
N ALA A 19 1.35 -2.64 8.83
CA ALA A 19 2.59 -3.23 8.35
C ALA A 19 2.68 -3.18 6.82
N SER A 20 1.59 -3.50 6.11
CA SER A 20 1.52 -3.42 4.65
C SER A 20 1.73 -1.99 4.13
N TYR A 21 1.12 -0.99 4.76
CA TYR A 21 1.28 0.41 4.36
C TYR A 21 2.74 0.86 4.50
N MET A 22 3.37 0.53 5.62
CA MET A 22 4.77 0.84 5.87
C MET A 22 5.69 0.13 4.87
N ASN A 23 5.42 -1.15 4.59
CA ASN A 23 6.18 -1.92 3.60
C ASN A 23 6.08 -1.30 2.20
N ASP A 24 4.87 -1.01 1.73
CA ASP A 24 4.66 -0.51 0.37
C ASP A 24 5.15 0.93 0.21
N SER A 25 5.05 1.74 1.26
CA SER A 25 5.70 3.07 1.29
C SER A 25 7.22 2.94 1.15
N GLY A 26 7.84 2.05 1.94
CA GLY A 26 9.28 1.81 1.87
C GLY A 26 9.76 1.22 0.54
N ILE A 27 9.03 0.23 0.00
CA ILE A 27 9.39 -0.40 -1.27
C ILE A 27 9.21 0.56 -2.45
N SER A 28 8.22 1.46 -2.40
CA SER A 28 8.05 2.49 -3.44
C SER A 28 9.29 3.38 -3.56
N CYS A 29 9.95 3.72 -2.45
CA CYS A 29 11.19 4.48 -2.44
C CYS A 29 12.33 3.67 -3.07
N LYS A 30 12.49 2.40 -2.69
CA LYS A 30 13.51 1.50 -3.26
C LYS A 30 13.32 1.31 -4.76
N LEU A 31 12.09 1.10 -5.22
CA LEU A 31 11.77 0.88 -6.63
C LEU A 31 11.99 2.15 -7.46
N LYS A 32 11.73 3.35 -6.92
CA LYS A 32 12.11 4.61 -7.57
C LYS A 32 13.61 4.70 -7.79
N TYR A 33 14.41 4.34 -6.78
CA TYR A 33 15.86 4.32 -6.92
C TYR A 33 16.29 3.29 -7.98
N PHE A 34 15.78 2.06 -7.92
CA PHE A 34 16.11 1.03 -8.93
C PHE A 34 15.71 1.44 -10.35
N LEU A 35 14.57 2.10 -10.53
CA LEU A 35 14.16 2.59 -11.85
C LEU A 35 15.12 3.66 -12.41
N SER A 36 15.81 4.40 -11.53
CA SER A 36 16.81 5.39 -11.93
C SER A 36 18.19 4.79 -12.27
N THR A 37 18.46 3.56 -11.82
CA THR A 37 19.77 2.91 -11.96
C THR A 37 19.76 1.65 -12.83
N VAL A 38 18.59 1.11 -13.16
CA VAL A 38 18.47 -0.13 -13.96
C VAL A 38 18.90 0.14 -15.40
N GLU A 39 19.85 -0.67 -15.88
CA GLU A 39 20.33 -0.65 -17.28
C GLU A 39 19.65 -1.73 -18.14
N ASP A 40 19.15 -2.79 -17.50
CA ASP A 40 18.44 -3.87 -18.17
C ASP A 40 17.03 -3.43 -18.57
N GLU A 41 16.83 -3.27 -19.88
CA GLU A 41 15.57 -2.82 -20.47
C GLU A 41 14.44 -3.87 -20.38
N GLU A 42 14.75 -5.15 -20.17
CA GLU A 42 13.75 -6.20 -19.94
C GLU A 42 13.22 -6.15 -18.49
N ILE A 43 14.07 -5.77 -17.53
CA ILE A 43 13.71 -5.68 -16.10
C ILE A 43 13.05 -4.34 -15.75
N LYS A 44 13.45 -3.25 -16.40
CA LYS A 44 12.90 -1.90 -16.20
C LYS A 44 11.35 -1.82 -16.18
N PRO A 45 10.60 -2.43 -17.12
CA PRO A 45 9.14 -2.42 -17.06
C PRO A 45 8.58 -3.17 -15.84
N LEU A 46 9.27 -4.21 -15.36
CA LEU A 46 8.87 -4.94 -14.15
C LEU A 46 9.04 -4.08 -12.89
N ILE A 47 10.15 -3.33 -12.80
CA ILE A 47 10.38 -2.38 -11.70
C ILE A 47 9.31 -1.28 -11.72
N LYS A 48 9.01 -0.73 -12.91
CA LYS A 48 7.96 0.27 -13.07
C LYS A 48 6.60 -0.26 -12.63
N HIS A 49 6.23 -1.47 -13.06
CA HIS A 49 4.99 -2.11 -12.67
C HIS A 49 4.90 -2.32 -11.15
N GLY A 50 5.98 -2.81 -10.53
CA GLY A 50 6.04 -2.95 -9.07
C GLY A 50 5.87 -1.62 -8.34
N LEU A 51 6.43 -0.52 -8.87
CA LEU A 51 6.27 0.81 -8.30
C LEU A 51 4.81 1.28 -8.38
N GLU A 52 4.16 1.09 -9.52
CA GLU A 52 2.74 1.42 -9.73
C GLU A 52 1.84 0.64 -8.76
N LEU A 53 2.11 -0.66 -8.56
CA LEU A 53 1.39 -1.50 -7.59
C LEU A 53 1.58 -0.99 -6.16
N ALA A 54 2.83 -0.74 -5.74
CA ALA A 54 3.10 -0.25 -4.39
C ALA A 54 2.43 1.10 -4.12
N GLN A 55 2.45 2.02 -5.09
CA GLN A 55 1.78 3.32 -4.97
C GLN A 55 0.25 3.17 -4.93
N GLY A 56 -0.31 2.26 -5.75
CA GLY A 56 -1.73 1.92 -5.72
C GLY A 56 -2.16 1.38 -4.37
N ASN A 57 -1.40 0.43 -3.81
CA ASN A 57 -1.67 -0.15 -2.50
C ASN A 57 -1.61 0.90 -1.38
N VAL A 58 -0.58 1.76 -1.35
CA VAL A 58 -0.48 2.86 -0.38
C VAL A 58 -1.73 3.74 -0.40
N LYS A 59 -2.22 4.08 -1.60
CA LYS A 59 -3.47 4.85 -1.75
C LYS A 59 -4.67 4.09 -1.19
N THR A 60 -4.86 2.83 -1.57
CA THR A 60 -5.97 2.00 -1.09
C THR A 60 -5.95 1.82 0.43
N LEU A 61 -4.77 1.59 1.01
CA LEU A 61 -4.59 1.42 2.45
C LEU A 61 -4.88 2.74 3.20
N ALA A 62 -4.43 3.89 2.68
CA ALA A 62 -4.79 5.20 3.23
C ALA A 62 -6.32 5.44 3.21
N GLU A 63 -7.01 5.03 2.14
CA GLU A 63 -8.47 5.12 2.07
C GLU A 63 -9.15 4.22 3.12
N ILE A 64 -8.62 3.03 3.38
CA ILE A 64 -9.12 2.13 4.44
C ILE A 64 -8.94 2.77 5.82
N PHE A 65 -7.75 3.29 6.14
CA PHE A 65 -7.52 3.96 7.43
C PHE A 65 -8.44 5.16 7.64
N ASN A 66 -8.63 5.99 6.61
CA ASN A 66 -9.55 7.12 6.68
C ASN A 66 -11.01 6.66 6.93
N LYS A 67 -11.47 5.59 6.28
CA LYS A 67 -12.82 5.02 6.51
C LYS A 67 -12.98 4.47 7.94
N GLU A 68 -11.94 3.87 8.49
CA GLU A 68 -11.92 3.40 9.87
C GLU A 68 -11.63 4.50 10.90
N LYS A 69 -11.38 5.74 10.44
CA LYS A 69 -10.99 6.89 11.29
C LYS A 69 -9.72 6.60 12.10
N TYR A 70 -8.78 5.91 11.49
CA TYR A 70 -7.46 5.60 12.03
C TYR A 70 -6.39 6.56 11.46
N PRO A 71 -5.32 6.87 12.22
CA PRO A 71 -4.18 7.59 11.67
C PRO A 71 -3.50 6.79 10.57
N ILE A 72 -2.91 7.52 9.62
CA ILE A 72 -2.06 6.95 8.58
C ILE A 72 -0.63 6.86 9.15
N PRO A 73 0.06 5.72 8.98
CA PRO A 73 1.47 5.56 9.38
C PRO A 73 2.41 6.54 8.67
#